data_AF-A0A2V7FT00-F1
#
_entry.id   AF-A0A2V7FT00-F1
#
_cell.length_a   1.000
_cell.length_b   1.000
_cell.length_c   1.000
_cell.angle_alpha   90.00
_cell.angle_beta   90.00
_cell.angle_gamma   90.00
#
_symmetry.space_group_name_H-M   'P 1'
#
loop_
_entity.id
_entity.type
_entity.pdbx_description
1 polymer ?
#
loop_
_entity_poly.entity_id
_entity_poly.type
_entity_poly.pdbx_seq_one_letter_code
_entity_poly.pdbx_strand_id
1 'polypeptide(L)'
;MCVPLPAGSRLGEGGVFDLGEVAATLDRPLALDAEAGAAFVGVSAGERAQALGSLIAPDFTLSDLAGRPHMLSSYRGRKVFMVAWASW
;
A
#
# COMPACT_ATOMS: atom_id res chain seq x y z
N MET A 1 -1.43 -12.03 -12.83
CA MET A 1 -0.66 -11.00 -13.55
C MET A 1 0.74 -11.54 -13.74
N CYS A 2 1.23 -11.59 -14.98
CA CYS A 2 2.61 -11.97 -15.27
C CYS A 2 3.44 -10.69 -15.40
N VAL A 3 4.65 -10.68 -14.84
CA VAL A 3 5.55 -9.53 -14.85
C VAL A 3 6.72 -9.87 -15.77
N PRO A 4 6.88 -9.19 -16.91
CA PRO A 4 7.98 -9.47 -17.82
C PRO A 4 9.30 -9.04 -17.17
N LEU A 5 10.25 -9.97 -17.13
CA LEU A 5 11.61 -9.67 -16.67
C LEU A 5 12.49 -9.26 -17.85
N PRO A 6 13.44 -8.34 -17.65
CA PRO A 6 14.41 -8.00 -18.68
C PRO A 6 15.25 -9.24 -19.05
N ALA A 7 15.68 -9.30 -20.31
CA ALA A 7 16.52 -10.41 -20.79
C ALA A 7 17.80 -10.51 -19.96
N GLY A 8 18.11 -11.71 -19.46
CA GLY A 8 19.25 -11.95 -18.58
C GLY A 8 19.00 -11.66 -17.09
N SER A 9 17.76 -11.34 -16.70
CA SER A 9 17.40 -11.31 -15.27
C SER A 9 17.67 -12.66 -14.63
N ARG A 10 18.29 -12.61 -13.45
CA ARG A 10 18.59 -13.78 -12.61
C ARG A 10 17.64 -13.88 -11.43
N LEU A 11 16.57 -13.06 -11.44
CA LEU A 11 15.61 -12.98 -10.35
C LEU A 11 14.97 -14.35 -10.13
N GLY A 12 15.18 -14.92 -8.94
CA GLY A 12 14.67 -16.24 -8.57
C GLY A 12 15.54 -17.42 -9.02
N GLU A 13 16.70 -17.20 -9.64
CA GLU A 13 17.65 -18.29 -9.92
C GLU A 13 18.06 -18.99 -8.62
N GLY A 14 18.01 -20.31 -8.61
CA GLY A 14 18.28 -21.10 -7.40
C GLY A 14 17.14 -21.07 -6.37
N GLY A 15 15.97 -20.54 -6.72
CA GLY A 15 14.76 -20.57 -5.89
C GLY A 15 14.71 -19.49 -4.80
N VAL A 16 15.66 -18.55 -4.80
CA VAL A 16 15.70 -17.41 -3.87
C VAL A 16 15.52 -16.12 -4.66
N PHE A 17 14.62 -15.26 -4.19
CA PHE A 17 14.36 -13.97 -4.79
C PHE A 17 15.01 -12.87 -3.95
N ASP A 18 15.80 -12.01 -4.58
CA ASP A 18 16.21 -10.76 -3.97
C ASP A 18 14.98 -9.84 -3.86
N LEU A 19 14.58 -9.53 -2.63
CA LEU A 19 13.37 -8.73 -2.38
C LEU A 19 13.47 -7.31 -2.93
N GLY A 20 14.69 -6.75 -2.99
CA GLY A 20 14.96 -5.43 -3.58
C GLY A 20 14.77 -5.44 -5.08
N GLU A 21 15.32 -6.45 -5.78
CA GLU A 21 15.14 -6.61 -7.22
C GLU A 21 13.66 -6.85 -7.58
N VAL A 22 12.94 -7.67 -6.79
CA VAL A 22 11.50 -7.88 -6.97
C VAL A 22 10.74 -6.55 -6.81
N ALA A 23 10.99 -5.82 -5.72
CA ALA A 23 10.29 -4.56 -5.45
C ALA A 23 10.54 -3.52 -6.56
N ALA A 24 11.78 -3.38 -7.01
CA ALA A 24 12.16 -2.49 -8.11
C ALA A 24 11.48 -2.88 -9.42
N THR A 25 11.47 -4.17 -9.76
CA THR A 25 10.82 -4.69 -10.98
C THR A 25 9.32 -4.41 -11.00
N LEU A 26 8.69 -4.39 -9.83
CA LEU A 26 7.25 -4.13 -9.69
C LEU A 26 6.92 -2.64 -9.52
N ASP A 27 7.91 -1.73 -9.54
CA ASP A 27 7.75 -0.32 -9.19
C ASP A 27 7.11 -0.12 -7.80
N ARG A 28 7.49 -0.96 -6.84
CA ARG A 28 6.96 -0.96 -5.48
C ARG A 28 8.01 -0.43 -4.50
N PRO A 29 7.63 0.50 -3.60
CA PRO A 29 8.54 0.98 -2.57
C PRO A 29 8.83 -0.15 -1.58
N LEU A 30 10.09 -0.26 -1.16
CA LEU A 30 10.58 -1.21 -0.17
C LEU A 30 11.18 -0.45 1.01
N ALA A 31 10.70 -0.75 2.22
CA ALA A 31 11.35 -0.36 3.47
C ALA A 31 11.89 -1.61 4.16
N LEU A 32 13.11 -1.53 4.67
CA LEU A 32 13.79 -2.63 5.35
C LEU A 32 14.14 -2.21 6.77
N ASP A 33 13.89 -3.10 7.72
CA ASP A 33 14.45 -3.07 9.06
C ASP A 33 15.31 -4.32 9.23
N ALA A 34 16.62 -4.14 9.04
CA ALA A 34 17.56 -5.23 9.09
C ALA A 34 17.75 -5.79 10.50
N GLU A 35 17.57 -4.97 11.54
CA GLU A 35 17.71 -5.40 12.94
C GLU A 35 16.50 -6.24 13.37
N ALA A 36 15.29 -5.81 13.01
CA ALA A 36 14.08 -6.56 13.25
C ALA A 36 13.88 -7.74 12.27
N GLY A 37 14.71 -7.87 11.24
CA GLY A 37 14.55 -8.86 10.18
C GLY A 37 13.24 -8.69 9.40
N ALA A 38 12.77 -7.45 9.24
CA ALA A 38 11.47 -7.13 8.67
C ALA A 38 11.59 -6.33 7.36
N ALA A 39 10.62 -6.52 6.49
CA ALA A 39 10.49 -5.78 5.24
C ALA A 39 9.04 -5.38 4.99
N PHE A 40 8.85 -4.19 4.44
CA PHE A 40 7.55 -3.70 4.00
C PHE A 40 7.61 -3.36 2.51
N VAL A 41 6.75 -3.99 1.71
CA VAL A 41 6.58 -3.70 0.28
C VAL A 41 5.26 -2.96 0.07
N GLY A 42 5.34 -1.66 -0.22
CA GLY A 42 4.17 -0.82 -0.40
C GLY A 42 3.47 -1.01 -1.75
N VAL A 43 2.39 -0.29 -1.98
CA VAL A 43 1.69 -0.22 -3.28
C VAL A 43 2.56 0.47 -4.33
N SER A 44 2.43 0.07 -5.60
CA SER A 44 3.21 0.71 -6.67
C SER A 44 2.86 2.20 -6.83
N ALA A 45 3.78 2.97 -7.40
CA ALA A 45 3.51 4.38 -7.66
C ALA A 45 2.34 4.55 -8.66
N GLY A 46 2.27 3.67 -9.67
CA GLY A 46 1.18 3.63 -10.64
C GLY A 46 -0.20 3.34 -10.01
N GLU A 47 -0.31 2.30 -9.18
CA GLU A 47 -1.57 1.97 -8.49
C GLU A 47 -2.01 3.11 -7.56
N ARG A 48 -1.06 3.71 -6.83
CA ARG A 48 -1.35 4.87 -5.96
C ARG A 48 -1.86 6.06 -6.78
N ALA A 49 -1.23 6.35 -7.92
CA ALA A 49 -1.66 7.43 -8.81
C ALA A 49 -3.05 7.16 -9.40
N GLN A 50 -3.33 5.92 -9.80
CA GLN A 50 -4.65 5.52 -10.30
C GLN A 50 -5.74 5.68 -9.23
N ALA A 51 -5.48 5.24 -7.99
CA ALA A 51 -6.41 5.39 -6.88
C ALA A 51 -6.72 6.86 -6.59
N LEU A 52 -5.70 7.73 -6.57
CA LEU A 52 -5.89 9.18 -6.39
C LEU A 52 -6.68 9.79 -7.55
N GLY A 53 -6.38 9.41 -8.79
CA GLY A 53 -7.07 9.90 -9.98
C GLY A 53 -8.54 9.47 -10.07
N SER A 54 -8.93 8.38 -9.40
CA SER A 54 -10.32 7.93 -9.35
C SER A 54 -11.25 8.88 -8.59
N LEU A 55 -10.69 9.70 -7.69
CA LEU A 55 -11.42 10.55 -6.75
C LEU A 55 -12.41 9.78 -5.84
N ILE A 56 -12.30 8.46 -5.78
CA ILE A 56 -13.10 7.60 -4.91
C ILE A 56 -12.29 7.32 -3.65
N ALA A 57 -12.80 7.78 -2.51
CA ALA A 57 -12.24 7.39 -1.23
C ALA A 57 -12.52 5.89 -0.97
N PRO A 58 -11.55 5.11 -0.45
CA PRO A 58 -11.79 3.73 -0.04
C PRO A 58 -12.81 3.70 1.10
N ASP A 59 -13.69 2.69 1.08
CA ASP A 59 -14.74 2.54 2.09
C ASP A 59 -14.20 1.89 3.38
N PHE A 60 -13.36 2.62 4.08
CA PHE A 60 -12.74 2.14 5.31
C PHE A 60 -13.71 2.18 6.50
N THR A 61 -13.41 1.38 7.53
CA THR A 61 -14.10 1.39 8.82
C THR A 61 -13.11 1.79 9.93
N LEU A 62 -13.47 2.80 10.73
CA LEU A 62 -12.70 3.22 11.89
C LEU A 62 -13.57 3.12 13.15
N SER A 63 -12.96 2.79 14.28
CA SER A 63 -13.62 2.85 15.58
C SER A 63 -13.61 4.28 16.13
N ASP A 64 -14.72 4.73 16.72
CA ASP A 64 -14.76 5.97 17.51
C ASP A 64 -14.12 5.79 18.89
N LEU A 65 -14.12 6.86 19.70
CA LEU A 65 -13.57 6.85 21.06
C LEU A 65 -14.29 5.89 22.02
N ALA A 66 -15.53 5.48 21.70
CA ALA A 66 -16.28 4.48 22.44
C ALA A 66 -16.11 3.07 21.85
N GLY A 67 -15.22 2.89 20.87
CA GLY A 67 -14.97 1.63 20.19
C GLY A 67 -16.03 1.25 19.15
N ARG A 68 -17.00 2.12 18.85
CA ARG A 68 -18.06 1.80 17.89
C ARG A 68 -17.53 1.94 16.46
N PRO A 69 -17.76 0.95 15.58
CA PRO A 69 -17.29 1.02 14.20
C PRO A 69 -18.13 1.99 13.37
N HIS A 70 -17.45 2.80 12.56
CA HIS A 70 -18.03 3.74 11.61
C HIS A 70 -17.44 3.48 10.22
N MET A 71 -18.30 3.16 9.26
CA MET A 71 -17.92 2.97 7.86
C MET A 71 -18.10 4.26 7.08
N LEU A 72 -17.15 4.63 6.23
CA LEU A 72 -17.20 5.89 5.48
C LEU A 72 -18.48 6.04 4.65
N SER A 73 -18.92 4.96 4.00
CA SER A 73 -20.14 4.94 3.19
C SER A 73 -21.43 5.19 3.96
N SER A 74 -21.45 4.96 5.28
CA SER A 74 -22.59 5.28 6.14
C SER A 74 -22.87 6.79 6.20
N TYR A 75 -21.91 7.62 5.81
CA TYR A 75 -22.05 9.07 5.75
C TYR A 75 -22.40 9.61 4.36
N ARG A 76 -22.65 8.76 3.35
CA ARG A 76 -23.07 9.23 2.02
C ARG A 76 -24.28 10.16 2.11
N GLY A 77 -24.25 11.25 1.34
CA GLY A 77 -25.28 12.29 1.35
C GLY A 77 -25.19 13.27 2.52
N ARG A 78 -24.20 13.15 3.41
CA ARG A 78 -23.95 14.09 4.52
C ARG A 78 -22.68 14.88 4.28
N LYS A 79 -22.65 16.13 4.77
CA LYS A 79 -21.39 16.89 4.86
C LYS A 79 -20.58 16.33 6.03
N VAL A 80 -19.37 15.88 5.76
CA VAL A 80 -18.46 15.30 6.76
C VAL A 80 -17.15 16.07 6.72
N PHE A 81 -16.58 16.33 7.89
CA PHE A 81 -15.23 16.86 8.04
C PHE A 81 -14.32 15.73 8.52
N MET A 82 -13.25 15.46 7.77
CA MET A 82 -12.28 14.41 8.08
C MET A 82 -10.95 15.05 8.46
N VAL A 83 -10.45 14.73 9.65
CA VAL A 83 -9.20 15.26 10.19
C VAL A 83 -8.23 14.09 10.39
N ALA A 84 -7.08 14.15 9.72
CA ALA A 84 -5.95 13.29 10.03
C ALA A 84 -5.02 14.05 10.98
N TRP A 85 -4.73 13.46 12.13
CA TRP A 85 -3.86 14.03 13.16
C TRP A 85 -2.93 12.95 13.71
N ALA A 86 -1.76 13.37 14.18
CA ALA A 86 -0.84 12.56 14.96
C ALA A 86 -0.18 13.46 16.02
N SER A 87 0.12 12.89 17.19
CA SER A 87 0.46 13.60 18.42
C SER A 87 1.93 14.00 18.56
N TRP A 88 2.70 14.00 17.46
CA TRP A 88 4.16 14.09 17.48
C TRP A 88 4.68 15.11 18.50
#